data_AF-A0A3Q4G3Y0-F1
#
_entry.id   AF-A0A3Q4G3Y0-F1
#
_cell.length_a   1.000
_cell.length_b   1.000
_cell.length_c   1.000
_cell.angle_alpha   90.00
_cell.angle_beta   90.00
_cell.angle_gamma   90.00
#
_symmetry.space_group_name_H-M   'P 1'
#
loop_
_entity.id
_entity.type
_entity.pdbx_description
1 polymer ?
#
loop_
_entity_poly.entity_id
_entity_poly.type
_entity_poly.pdbx_seq_one_letter_code
_entity_poly.pdbx_strand_id
1 'polypeptide(L)'
;GPKSRPQPDSTTKETNSRRPEASDSYRYKMDYPCIGTCLVINNKNFHPTIGMSTRDGTDVDAANVENTFSKLGYKVKVHHNQTAAQMKKLMLDASKEDHKNNASFVCVLLSHGDEGVIYGTNGPERFDTLAKCFRGDYCAGLVGKPKLFFIQACRGTNLDEGVIETDSVGDEQTSEKIPVEADFLYAYSTAPGYYSWRNTTYGSWFILTLCEMLERYSGKLDLMQIMTRVNYGVSRYFESSSNLPGFGCNKQIPCIVSMLTKDFYFPV
;
A
#
# COMPACT_ATOMS: atom_id res chain seq x y z
N GLY A 1 17.84 11.35 -85.44
CA GLY A 1 17.34 10.61 -84.28
C GLY A 1 18.48 9.97 -83.53
N PRO A 2 18.83 10.50 -82.35
CA PRO A 2 19.35 9.76 -81.21
C PRO A 2 18.32 9.87 -80.06
N LYS A 3 17.85 8.73 -79.51
CA LYS A 3 16.97 8.73 -78.34
C LYS A 3 17.80 8.55 -77.07
N SER A 4 17.77 9.57 -76.22
CA SER A 4 18.28 9.56 -74.85
C SER A 4 17.56 8.51 -74.00
N ARG A 5 18.32 7.85 -73.13
CA ARG A 5 17.83 6.85 -72.16
C ARG A 5 17.52 7.56 -70.85
N PRO A 6 16.33 7.41 -70.23
CA PRO A 6 16.12 7.86 -68.86
C PRO A 6 16.57 6.78 -67.87
N GLN A 7 17.25 7.19 -66.79
CA GLN A 7 17.42 6.37 -65.58
C GLN A 7 16.11 6.33 -64.79
N PRO A 8 15.78 5.23 -64.10
CA PRO A 8 14.74 5.23 -63.09
C PRO A 8 15.34 5.65 -61.72
N ASP A 9 14.80 6.76 -61.19
CA ASP A 9 14.89 7.14 -59.78
C ASP A 9 14.14 6.10 -58.93
N SER A 10 14.86 5.32 -58.13
CA SER A 10 14.27 4.48 -57.09
C SER A 10 14.55 5.07 -55.71
N THR A 11 13.83 6.13 -55.36
CA THR A 11 13.69 6.56 -53.97
C THR A 11 12.67 5.66 -53.28
N THR A 12 13.12 4.49 -52.80
CA THR A 12 12.39 3.72 -51.80
C THR A 12 12.37 4.51 -50.50
N LYS A 13 11.25 5.21 -50.24
CA LYS A 13 10.90 5.68 -48.91
C LYS A 13 10.62 4.45 -48.04
N GLU A 14 11.60 4.05 -47.25
CA GLU A 14 11.36 3.20 -46.07
C GLU A 14 10.47 3.99 -45.10
N THR A 15 9.17 3.81 -45.22
CA THR A 15 8.24 4.12 -44.13
C THR A 15 8.49 3.12 -43.01
N ASN A 16 9.41 3.48 -42.12
CA ASN A 16 9.62 2.79 -40.86
C ASN A 16 8.41 3.05 -39.94
N SER A 17 7.29 2.37 -40.22
CA SER A 17 6.15 2.35 -39.32
C SER A 17 6.57 1.55 -38.08
N ARG A 18 7.10 2.24 -37.08
CA ARG A 18 7.27 1.68 -35.74
C ARG A 18 5.90 1.17 -35.30
N ARG A 19 5.75 -0.15 -35.20
CA ARG A 19 4.62 -0.76 -34.50
C ARG A 19 4.59 -0.14 -33.10
N PRO A 20 3.43 0.27 -32.57
CA PRO A 20 3.37 0.68 -31.18
C PRO A 20 3.88 -0.49 -30.34
N GLU A 21 4.86 -0.23 -29.48
CA GLU A 21 5.34 -1.22 -28.51
C GLU A 21 4.11 -1.78 -27.80
N ALA A 22 3.95 -3.10 -27.83
CA ALA A 22 2.85 -3.76 -27.16
C ALA A 22 2.90 -3.34 -25.68
N SER A 23 1.81 -2.77 -25.15
CA SER A 23 1.76 -2.40 -23.74
C SER A 23 2.06 -3.65 -22.92
N ASP A 24 3.04 -3.58 -22.03
CA ASP A 24 3.38 -4.67 -21.11
C ASP A 24 2.13 -5.04 -20.33
N SER A 25 1.52 -6.19 -20.67
CA SER A 25 0.26 -6.64 -20.08
C SER A 25 0.39 -6.94 -18.59
N TYR A 26 1.63 -7.12 -18.12
CA TYR A 26 1.95 -7.39 -16.73
C TYR A 26 2.20 -6.12 -15.92
N ARG A 27 2.02 -4.91 -16.48
CA ARG A 27 2.15 -3.64 -15.74
C ARG A 27 0.82 -2.91 -15.63
N TYR A 28 0.55 -2.33 -14.46
CA TYR A 28 -0.59 -1.43 -14.32
C TYR A 28 -0.42 -0.20 -15.21
N LYS A 29 -1.54 0.20 -15.80
CA LYS A 29 -1.62 1.45 -16.56
C LYS A 29 -1.55 2.63 -15.58
N MET A 30 -0.56 3.51 -15.73
CA MET A 30 -0.33 4.65 -14.82
C MET A 30 -0.47 6.02 -15.49
N ASP A 31 -0.69 6.08 -16.81
CA ASP A 31 -0.98 7.28 -17.61
C ASP A 31 -2.42 7.77 -17.43
N TYR A 32 -2.83 7.97 -16.17
CA TYR A 32 -4.07 8.65 -15.82
C TYR A 32 -3.79 10.11 -15.44
N PRO A 33 -4.78 11.02 -15.55
CA PRO A 33 -4.60 12.42 -15.15
C PRO A 33 -4.13 12.61 -13.69
N CYS A 34 -4.54 11.70 -12.80
CA CYS A 34 -4.15 11.70 -11.39
C CYS A 34 -3.68 10.31 -10.97
N ILE A 35 -2.65 10.23 -10.10
CA ILE A 35 -2.25 8.95 -9.52
C ILE A 35 -3.32 8.36 -8.59
N GLY A 36 -4.03 9.22 -7.83
CA GLY A 36 -5.11 8.81 -6.96
C GLY A 36 -5.27 9.64 -5.70
N THR A 37 -6.15 9.15 -4.82
CA THR A 37 -6.35 9.69 -3.46
C THR A 37 -5.64 8.78 -2.46
N CYS A 38 -5.05 9.39 -1.43
CA CYS A 38 -4.52 8.69 -0.25
C CYS A 38 -5.34 9.08 0.97
N LEU A 39 -6.17 8.17 1.47
CA LEU A 39 -6.98 8.37 2.68
C LEU A 39 -6.21 7.90 3.91
N VAL A 40 -5.88 8.81 4.84
CA VAL A 40 -5.19 8.49 6.09
C VAL A 40 -6.16 8.63 7.26
N ILE A 41 -6.34 7.56 8.03
CA ILE A 41 -7.09 7.59 9.30
C ILE A 41 -6.09 7.39 10.44
N ASN A 42 -5.89 8.45 11.22
CA ASN A 42 -4.96 8.50 12.34
C ASN A 42 -5.70 8.57 13.68
N ASN A 43 -5.85 7.44 14.35
CA ASN A 43 -6.50 7.35 15.66
C ASN A 43 -5.43 7.33 16.77
N LYS A 44 -5.39 8.42 17.54
CA LYS A 44 -4.44 8.63 18.64
C LYS A 44 -5.10 8.45 20.00
N ASN A 45 -6.24 9.12 20.19
CA ASN A 45 -6.95 9.20 21.47
C ASN A 45 -8.21 8.35 21.41
N PHE A 46 -8.40 7.52 22.43
CA PHE A 46 -9.49 6.56 22.52
C PHE A 46 -10.36 6.87 23.75
N HIS A 47 -11.64 6.51 23.68
CA HIS A 47 -12.55 6.71 24.80
C HIS A 47 -12.06 5.89 26.00
N PRO A 48 -12.02 6.46 27.23
CA PRO A 48 -11.55 5.74 28.41
C PRO A 48 -12.29 4.42 28.66
N THR A 49 -13.57 4.35 28.26
CA THR A 49 -14.43 3.18 28.44
C THR A 49 -14.01 1.94 27.65
N ILE A 50 -13.17 2.09 26.62
CA ILE A 50 -12.69 0.95 25.81
C ILE A 50 -11.30 0.46 26.23
N GLY A 51 -10.69 1.06 27.26
CA GLY A 51 -9.45 0.59 27.86
C GLY A 51 -8.20 0.69 26.96
N MET A 52 -8.29 1.39 25.83
CA MET A 52 -7.17 1.56 24.91
C MET A 52 -6.30 2.77 25.29
N SER A 53 -4.98 2.57 25.30
CA SER A 53 -4.02 3.63 25.62
C SER A 53 -3.86 4.64 24.48
N THR A 54 -3.35 5.83 24.80
CA THR A 54 -2.98 6.84 23.80
C THR A 54 -1.84 6.34 22.90
N ARG A 55 -1.91 6.62 21.59
CA ARG A 55 -0.90 6.18 20.61
C ARG A 55 0.15 7.25 20.29
N ASP A 56 0.97 7.65 21.27
CA ASP A 56 1.98 8.70 21.09
C ASP A 56 2.99 8.44 19.94
N GLY A 57 3.27 9.45 19.12
CA GLY A 57 4.09 9.29 17.91
C GLY A 57 3.31 8.87 16.66
N THR A 58 2.02 8.52 16.75
CA THR A 58 1.19 8.28 15.55
C THR A 58 0.99 9.53 14.67
N ASP A 59 1.13 10.72 15.26
CA ASP A 59 1.08 11.97 14.48
C ASP A 59 2.34 12.16 13.63
N VAL A 60 3.48 11.62 14.09
CA VAL A 60 4.72 11.57 13.31
C VAL A 60 4.54 10.61 12.14
N ASP A 61 3.94 9.45 12.37
CA ASP A 61 3.57 8.51 11.30
C ASP A 61 2.65 9.17 10.27
N ALA A 62 1.59 9.84 10.72
CA ALA A 62 0.64 10.51 9.83
C ALA A 62 1.32 11.61 8.98
N ALA A 63 2.20 12.41 9.58
CA ALA A 63 2.95 13.44 8.87
C ALA A 63 3.94 12.86 7.85
N ASN A 64 4.64 11.76 8.20
CA ASN A 64 5.53 11.06 7.28
C ASN A 64 4.77 10.49 6.08
N VAL A 65 3.61 9.87 6.32
CA VAL A 65 2.71 9.36 5.28
C VAL A 65 2.24 10.50 4.38
N GLU A 66 1.76 11.59 4.97
CA GLU A 66 1.27 12.74 4.20
C GLU A 66 2.36 13.33 3.31
N ASN A 67 3.56 13.55 3.84
CA ASN A 67 4.70 14.04 3.07
C ASN A 67 5.09 13.10 1.93
N THR A 68 5.29 11.81 2.22
CA THR A 68 5.73 10.82 1.22
C THR A 68 4.69 10.64 0.12
N PHE A 69 3.42 10.43 0.46
CA PHE A 69 2.38 10.21 -0.56
C PHE A 69 2.05 11.48 -1.35
N SER A 70 2.19 12.67 -0.76
CA SER A 70 2.10 13.93 -1.50
C SER A 70 3.23 14.07 -2.54
N LYS A 71 4.46 13.71 -2.18
CA LYS A 71 5.60 13.68 -3.12
C LYS A 71 5.41 12.67 -4.26
N LEU A 72 4.73 11.56 -3.99
CA LEU A 72 4.32 10.58 -5.00
C LEU A 72 3.13 11.05 -5.86
N GLY A 73 2.60 12.25 -5.61
CA GLY A 73 1.54 12.88 -6.39
C GLY A 73 0.10 12.58 -5.93
N TYR A 74 -0.09 11.86 -4.81
CA TYR A 74 -1.43 11.57 -4.32
C TYR A 74 -2.10 12.80 -3.71
N LYS A 75 -3.42 12.89 -3.89
CA LYS A 75 -4.24 13.80 -3.08
C LYS A 75 -4.45 13.18 -1.70
N VAL A 76 -3.66 13.62 -0.71
CA VAL A 76 -3.75 13.09 0.65
C VAL A 76 -4.91 13.74 1.41
N LYS A 77 -5.68 12.93 2.15
CA LYS A 77 -6.75 13.37 3.07
C LYS A 77 -6.51 12.73 4.45
N VAL A 78 -6.10 13.54 5.43
CA VAL A 78 -5.82 13.06 6.79
C VAL A 78 -7.01 13.31 7.71
N HIS A 79 -7.47 12.27 8.40
CA HIS A 79 -8.56 12.32 9.37
C HIS A 79 -8.09 11.79 10.72
N HIS A 80 -8.34 12.54 11.79
CA HIS A 80 -7.87 12.20 13.13
C HIS A 80 -9.00 11.70 14.02
N ASN A 81 -8.73 10.73 14.88
CA ASN A 81 -9.60 10.30 15.99
C ASN A 81 -11.06 10.01 15.53
N GLN A 82 -11.20 9.12 14.56
CA GLN A 82 -12.50 8.71 14.00
C GLN A 82 -13.10 7.55 14.79
N THR A 83 -14.38 7.64 15.12
CA THR A 83 -15.19 6.53 15.63
C THR A 83 -15.34 5.43 14.57
N ALA A 84 -15.71 4.21 14.96
CA ALA A 84 -15.96 3.11 14.03
C ALA A 84 -16.98 3.48 12.93
N ALA A 85 -18.05 4.19 13.30
CA ALA A 85 -19.05 4.67 12.35
C ALA A 85 -18.49 5.72 11.38
N GLN A 86 -17.66 6.66 11.87
CA GLN A 86 -17.02 7.66 11.02
C GLN A 86 -15.99 7.02 10.07
N MET A 87 -15.20 6.04 10.52
CA MET A 87 -14.29 5.29 9.64
C MET A 87 -15.04 4.63 8.49
N LYS A 88 -16.15 3.93 8.78
CA LYS A 88 -17.02 3.35 7.74
C LYS A 88 -17.55 4.41 6.79
N LYS A 89 -17.98 5.56 7.31
CA LYS A 89 -18.48 6.67 6.49
C LYS A 89 -17.38 7.20 5.55
N LEU A 90 -16.17 7.42 6.06
CA LEU A 90 -15.04 7.90 5.25
C LEU A 90 -14.68 6.91 4.14
N MET A 91 -14.65 5.61 4.43
CA MET A 91 -14.42 4.56 3.42
C MET A 91 -15.50 4.56 2.34
N LEU A 92 -16.77 4.65 2.75
CA LEU A 92 -17.91 4.69 1.83
C LEU A 92 -17.94 5.96 0.99
N ASP A 93 -17.63 7.11 1.58
CA ASP A 93 -17.57 8.38 0.88
C ASP A 93 -16.42 8.35 -0.14
N ALA A 94 -15.24 7.88 0.27
CA ALA A 94 -14.08 7.74 -0.60
C ALA A 94 -14.34 6.77 -1.75
N SER A 95 -15.01 5.64 -1.53
CA SER A 95 -15.33 4.67 -2.59
C SER A 95 -16.38 5.17 -3.59
N LYS A 96 -17.12 6.23 -3.24
CA LYS A 96 -18.13 6.87 -4.09
C LYS A 96 -17.58 8.06 -4.88
N GLU A 97 -16.31 8.43 -4.68
CA GLU A 97 -15.66 9.46 -5.49
C GLU A 97 -15.52 9.01 -6.95
N ASP A 98 -15.39 9.96 -7.89
CA ASP A 98 -15.13 9.62 -9.28
C ASP A 98 -13.66 9.22 -9.48
N HIS A 99 -13.43 7.90 -9.54
CA HIS A 99 -12.09 7.33 -9.74
C HIS A 99 -11.71 7.12 -11.21
N LYS A 100 -12.53 7.53 -12.19
CA LYS A 100 -12.25 7.28 -13.63
C LYS A 100 -10.87 7.81 -14.04
N ASN A 101 -10.51 8.99 -13.55
CA ASN A 101 -9.26 9.69 -13.84
C ASN A 101 -8.11 9.37 -12.87
N ASN A 102 -8.34 8.47 -11.90
CA ASN A 102 -7.31 8.05 -10.94
C ASN A 102 -6.64 6.76 -11.44
N ALA A 103 -5.32 6.66 -11.36
CA ALA A 103 -4.60 5.41 -11.64
C ALA A 103 -4.81 4.37 -10.54
N SER A 104 -4.96 4.80 -9.29
CA SER A 104 -4.94 3.94 -8.10
C SER A 104 -5.68 4.57 -6.92
N PHE A 105 -5.78 3.82 -5.82
CA PHE A 105 -6.27 4.30 -4.53
C PHE A 105 -5.36 3.79 -3.41
N VAL A 106 -5.08 4.66 -2.43
CA VAL A 106 -4.33 4.33 -1.22
C VAL A 106 -5.18 4.60 0.02
N CYS A 107 -5.14 3.70 0.99
CA CYS A 107 -5.62 3.95 2.34
C CYS A 107 -4.56 3.57 3.38
N VAL A 108 -4.35 4.43 4.35
CA VAL A 108 -3.43 4.21 5.48
C VAL A 108 -4.21 4.26 6.79
N LEU A 109 -4.15 3.17 7.55
CA LEU A 109 -4.85 3.01 8.83
C LEU A 109 -3.85 2.96 9.97
N LEU A 110 -3.84 3.98 10.82
CA LEU A 110 -2.97 4.11 11.98
C LEU A 110 -3.83 4.05 13.25
N SER A 111 -3.94 2.88 13.88
CA SER A 111 -4.77 2.71 15.08
C SER A 111 -4.31 1.55 15.96
N HIS A 112 -5.05 1.28 17.04
CA HIS A 112 -5.03 -0.03 17.69
C HIS A 112 -5.77 -1.04 16.82
N GLY A 113 -5.46 -2.31 17.00
CA GLY A 113 -6.09 -3.40 16.29
C GLY A 113 -5.87 -4.72 17.01
N ASP A 114 -6.57 -5.72 16.51
CA ASP A 114 -6.39 -7.12 16.88
C ASP A 114 -6.65 -7.96 15.62
N GLU A 115 -6.68 -9.29 15.74
CA GLU A 115 -6.93 -10.17 14.61
C GLU A 115 -8.23 -9.79 13.85
N GLY A 116 -8.06 -9.29 12.62
CA GLY A 116 -9.16 -8.92 11.72
C GLY A 116 -9.88 -7.61 12.02
N VAL A 117 -9.51 -6.87 13.08
CA VAL A 117 -10.22 -5.65 13.52
C VAL A 117 -9.29 -4.45 13.67
N ILE A 118 -9.84 -3.26 13.43
CA ILE A 118 -9.19 -1.97 13.61
C ILE A 118 -10.07 -1.11 14.49
N TYR A 119 -9.48 -0.46 15.50
CA TYR A 119 -10.23 0.36 16.44
C TYR A 119 -10.54 1.74 15.87
N GLY A 120 -11.80 2.11 15.92
CA GLY A 120 -12.20 3.51 16.04
C GLY A 120 -12.02 3.99 17.47
N THR A 121 -12.19 5.29 17.69
CA THR A 121 -12.02 5.89 19.03
C THR A 121 -12.97 5.33 20.10
N ASN A 122 -14.09 4.73 19.68
CA ASN A 122 -15.14 4.21 20.56
C ASN A 122 -15.32 2.69 20.50
N GLY A 123 -14.51 1.96 19.70
CA GLY A 123 -14.63 0.50 19.60
C GLY A 123 -14.09 -0.08 18.29
N PRO A 124 -14.03 -1.41 18.17
CA PRO A 124 -13.50 -2.09 16.99
C PRO A 124 -14.47 -2.05 15.81
N GLU A 125 -13.91 -2.11 14.60
CA GLU A 125 -14.61 -2.39 13.35
C GLU A 125 -13.82 -3.44 12.56
N ARG A 126 -14.51 -4.32 11.86
CA ARG A 126 -13.80 -5.34 11.07
C ARG A 126 -13.13 -4.70 9.85
N PHE A 127 -11.89 -5.08 9.58
CA PHE A 127 -11.16 -4.53 8.43
C PHE A 127 -11.83 -4.90 7.10
N ASP A 128 -12.37 -6.12 6.98
CA ASP A 128 -13.09 -6.56 5.79
C ASP A 128 -14.32 -5.69 5.50
N THR A 129 -15.07 -5.25 6.52
CA THR A 129 -16.17 -4.28 6.37
C THR A 129 -15.69 -2.97 5.73
N LEU A 130 -14.52 -2.48 6.12
CA LEU A 130 -13.95 -1.22 5.61
C LEU A 130 -13.45 -1.38 4.16
N ALA A 131 -12.68 -2.43 3.89
CA ALA A 131 -12.09 -2.69 2.58
C ALA A 131 -13.15 -3.04 1.51
N LYS A 132 -14.25 -3.70 1.92
CA LYS A 132 -15.35 -4.12 1.04
C LYS A 132 -15.93 -2.98 0.19
N CYS A 133 -15.90 -1.75 0.69
CA CYS A 133 -16.36 -0.56 -0.05
C CYS A 133 -15.67 -0.38 -1.42
N PHE A 134 -14.46 -0.92 -1.60
CA PHE A 134 -13.64 -0.73 -2.79
C PHE A 134 -13.61 -1.92 -3.75
N ARG A 135 -14.36 -2.99 -3.46
CA ARG A 135 -14.48 -4.13 -4.38
C ARG A 135 -15.10 -3.71 -5.71
N GLY A 136 -14.86 -4.49 -6.75
CA GLY A 136 -15.32 -4.15 -8.11
C GLY A 136 -16.84 -3.99 -8.26
N ASP A 137 -17.63 -4.71 -7.44
CA ASP A 137 -19.09 -4.61 -7.38
C ASP A 137 -19.61 -3.37 -6.63
N TYR A 138 -18.78 -2.74 -5.78
CA TYR A 138 -19.14 -1.54 -5.01
C TYR A 138 -18.47 -0.25 -5.53
N CYS A 139 -17.30 -0.37 -6.19
CA CYS A 139 -16.52 0.76 -6.70
C CYS A 139 -16.03 0.50 -8.14
N ALA A 140 -16.94 0.66 -9.11
CA ALA A 140 -16.67 0.40 -10.52
C ALA A 140 -15.49 1.24 -11.09
N GLY A 141 -15.27 2.45 -10.57
CA GLY A 141 -14.20 3.35 -11.02
C GLY A 141 -12.77 2.86 -10.71
N LEU A 142 -12.63 1.87 -9.81
CA LEU A 142 -11.37 1.25 -9.39
C LEU A 142 -11.19 -0.21 -9.85
N VAL A 143 -12.08 -0.72 -10.70
CA VAL A 143 -11.93 -2.04 -11.32
C VAL A 143 -10.69 -2.04 -12.22
N GLY A 144 -9.81 -3.05 -12.07
CA GLY A 144 -8.57 -3.16 -12.82
C GLY A 144 -7.46 -2.19 -12.37
N LYS A 145 -7.68 -1.45 -11.27
CA LYS A 145 -6.77 -0.46 -10.71
C LYS A 145 -6.33 -0.87 -9.30
N PRO A 146 -5.06 -0.63 -8.92
CA PRO A 146 -4.54 -1.05 -7.63
C PRO A 146 -5.16 -0.27 -6.47
N LYS A 147 -5.54 -1.02 -5.43
CA LYS A 147 -6.16 -0.56 -4.18
C LYS A 147 -5.26 -0.97 -3.03
N LEU A 148 -4.44 -0.04 -2.56
CA LEU A 148 -3.35 -0.30 -1.64
C LEU A 148 -3.74 0.10 -0.22
N PHE A 149 -3.72 -0.83 0.73
CA PHE A 149 -3.99 -0.56 2.15
C PHE A 149 -2.73 -0.81 2.97
N PHE A 150 -2.28 0.19 3.70
CA PHE A 150 -1.16 0.11 4.63
C PHE A 150 -1.70 0.22 6.07
N ILE A 151 -1.47 -0.82 6.88
CA ILE A 151 -2.20 -1.04 8.13
C ILE A 151 -1.20 -1.13 9.29
N GLN A 152 -1.06 -0.02 10.01
CA GLN A 152 -0.31 0.06 11.26
C GLN A 152 -1.27 -0.15 12.43
N ALA A 153 -1.46 -1.41 12.77
CA ALA A 153 -2.22 -1.88 13.92
C ALA A 153 -1.66 -3.22 14.40
N CYS A 154 -1.80 -3.52 15.69
CA CYS A 154 -1.52 -4.87 16.19
C CYS A 154 -2.49 -5.89 15.58
N ARG A 155 -2.08 -7.16 15.52
CA ARG A 155 -2.92 -8.26 15.03
C ARG A 155 -3.03 -9.39 16.04
N GLY A 156 -2.74 -9.08 17.30
CA GLY A 156 -2.65 -10.00 18.42
C GLY A 156 -1.68 -9.47 19.49
N THR A 157 -1.41 -10.30 20.49
CA THR A 157 -0.59 -9.94 21.66
C THR A 157 0.72 -10.73 21.76
N ASN A 158 0.99 -11.64 20.83
CA ASN A 158 2.23 -12.42 20.84
C ASN A 158 3.44 -11.51 20.52
N LEU A 159 4.55 -11.79 21.19
CA LEU A 159 5.83 -11.13 20.96
C LEU A 159 6.72 -12.06 20.13
N ASP A 160 7.45 -11.49 19.16
CA ASP A 160 8.37 -12.24 18.31
C ASP A 160 9.77 -12.22 18.93
N GLU A 161 10.15 -13.35 19.53
CA GLU A 161 11.46 -13.58 20.15
C GLU A 161 12.59 -13.79 19.11
N GLY A 162 12.25 -13.92 17.81
CA GLY A 162 13.18 -14.17 16.73
C GLY A 162 13.64 -15.63 16.63
N VAL A 163 13.82 -16.13 15.41
CA VAL A 163 14.36 -17.47 15.13
C VAL A 163 15.35 -17.43 13.97
N ILE A 164 16.20 -18.46 13.85
CA ILE A 164 17.20 -18.59 12.76
C ILE A 164 16.52 -19.22 11.53
N GLU A 165 16.63 -18.58 10.37
CA GLU A 165 15.95 -18.94 9.11
C GLU A 165 16.46 -20.26 8.48
N THR A 166 15.54 -21.02 7.90
CA THR A 166 15.79 -22.10 6.92
C THR A 166 14.73 -22.04 5.82
N ASP A 167 15.18 -22.01 4.56
CA ASP A 167 14.38 -21.71 3.36
C ASP A 167 13.62 -22.92 2.80
N SER A 168 12.46 -22.70 2.17
CA SER A 168 11.93 -23.56 1.08
C SER A 168 10.90 -22.84 0.20
N VAL A 169 10.91 -23.22 -1.09
CA VAL A 169 10.31 -22.60 -2.30
C VAL A 169 9.09 -23.37 -2.83
N GLY A 170 8.24 -22.71 -3.62
CA GLY A 170 7.36 -23.36 -4.61
C GLY A 170 6.17 -22.51 -5.10
N ASP A 171 5.99 -22.43 -6.43
CA ASP A 171 5.17 -21.48 -7.20
C ASP A 171 4.01 -22.15 -7.99
N GLU A 172 3.18 -21.32 -8.64
CA GLU A 172 2.49 -21.48 -9.95
C GLU A 172 0.96 -21.20 -10.07
N GLN A 173 0.63 -20.66 -11.26
CA GLN A 173 -0.51 -19.84 -11.70
C GLN A 173 -1.67 -20.60 -12.38
N THR A 174 -2.86 -19.98 -12.47
CA THR A 174 -3.80 -20.10 -13.62
C THR A 174 -4.66 -18.85 -13.82
N SER A 175 -4.97 -18.50 -15.06
CA SER A 175 -5.79 -17.35 -15.49
C SER A 175 -7.29 -17.64 -15.48
N GLU A 176 -8.10 -16.71 -14.96
CA GLU A 176 -9.54 -16.61 -15.19
C GLU A 176 -10.09 -15.26 -14.69
N LYS A 177 -11.33 -14.91 -15.07
CA LYS A 177 -12.05 -13.66 -14.77
C LYS A 177 -11.60 -13.01 -13.46
N ILE A 178 -11.21 -11.74 -13.54
CA ILE A 178 -10.76 -10.93 -12.41
C ILE A 178 -11.74 -11.09 -11.24
N PRO A 179 -11.32 -11.70 -10.12
CA PRO A 179 -12.14 -11.78 -8.92
C PRO A 179 -12.57 -10.39 -8.46
N VAL A 180 -13.74 -10.27 -7.84
CA VAL A 180 -14.23 -9.00 -7.25
C VAL A 180 -13.27 -8.40 -6.20
N GLU A 181 -12.37 -9.23 -5.65
CA GLU A 181 -11.31 -8.89 -4.69
C GLU A 181 -9.91 -8.69 -5.35
N ALA A 182 -9.83 -8.65 -6.67
CA ALA A 182 -8.55 -8.46 -7.35
C ALA A 182 -8.05 -7.02 -7.28
N ASP A 183 -6.76 -6.88 -7.52
CA ASP A 183 -6.03 -5.61 -7.52
C ASP A 183 -6.02 -4.93 -6.15
N PHE A 184 -6.16 -5.70 -5.07
CA PHE A 184 -5.92 -5.24 -3.71
C PHE A 184 -4.52 -5.63 -3.24
N LEU A 185 -3.92 -4.79 -2.41
CA LEU A 185 -2.74 -5.12 -1.62
C LEU A 185 -2.98 -4.68 -0.19
N TYR A 186 -2.78 -5.59 0.77
CA TYR A 186 -2.83 -5.31 2.19
C TYR A 186 -1.43 -5.49 2.77
N ALA A 187 -0.82 -4.38 3.20
CA ALA A 187 0.46 -4.38 3.89
C ALA A 187 0.24 -4.12 5.38
N TYR A 188 0.26 -5.19 6.17
CA TYR A 188 0.15 -5.12 7.62
C TYR A 188 1.52 -4.90 8.25
N SER A 189 1.60 -4.03 9.25
CA SER A 189 2.85 -3.74 9.97
C SER A 189 3.46 -4.93 10.71
N THR A 190 2.67 -5.97 10.99
CA THR A 190 3.09 -7.17 11.72
C THR A 190 2.37 -8.42 11.21
N ALA A 191 2.95 -9.59 11.43
CA ALA A 191 2.34 -10.88 11.10
C ALA A 191 1.06 -11.14 11.95
N PRO A 192 0.11 -11.95 11.46
CA PRO A 192 -1.08 -12.33 12.22
C PRO A 192 -0.72 -12.88 13.61
N GLY A 193 -1.38 -12.41 14.66
CA GLY A 193 -1.13 -12.83 16.05
C GLY A 193 -0.09 -12.00 16.80
N TYR A 194 0.70 -11.16 16.12
CA TYR A 194 1.85 -10.48 16.71
C TYR A 194 1.61 -9.00 17.03
N TYR A 195 2.45 -8.48 17.92
CA TYR A 195 2.50 -7.08 18.32
C TYR A 195 3.15 -6.21 17.24
N SER A 196 2.81 -4.91 17.22
CA SER A 196 3.41 -3.92 16.31
C SER A 196 4.00 -2.75 17.11
N TRP A 197 5.30 -2.52 16.96
CA TRP A 197 6.07 -1.58 17.77
C TRP A 197 6.01 -0.15 17.24
N ARG A 198 6.04 0.79 18.19
CA ARG A 198 6.03 2.23 17.91
C ARG A 198 6.97 2.97 18.84
N ASN A 199 7.75 3.88 18.26
CA ASN A 199 8.54 4.84 19.01
C ASN A 199 7.75 6.16 19.13
N THR A 200 7.72 6.73 20.33
CA THR A 200 6.96 7.97 20.62
C THR A 200 7.52 9.20 19.92
N THR A 201 8.80 9.19 19.56
CA THR A 201 9.53 10.32 18.96
C THR A 201 9.64 10.21 17.44
N TYR A 202 9.91 9.02 16.92
CA TYR A 202 10.20 8.80 15.49
C TYR A 202 9.06 8.15 14.69
N GLY A 203 8.00 7.70 15.37
CA GLY A 203 6.92 6.94 14.75
C GLY A 203 7.12 5.43 14.83
N SER A 204 6.28 4.68 14.12
CA SER A 204 6.35 3.21 14.04
C SER A 204 7.41 2.75 13.07
N TRP A 205 8.06 1.62 13.39
CA TRP A 205 9.13 1.07 12.56
C TRP A 205 8.66 0.78 11.14
N PHE A 206 7.44 0.27 11.01
CA PHE A 206 6.83 -0.02 9.72
C PHE A 206 6.60 1.24 8.89
N ILE A 207 5.92 2.27 9.42
CA ILE A 207 5.61 3.48 8.65
C ILE A 207 6.87 4.25 8.30
N LEU A 208 7.81 4.37 9.25
CA LEU A 208 9.10 5.01 8.99
C LEU A 208 9.84 4.32 7.84
N THR A 209 9.98 3.00 7.91
CA THR A 209 10.67 2.21 6.87
C THR A 209 9.91 2.26 5.54
N LEU A 210 8.59 2.16 5.57
CA LEU A 210 7.74 2.27 4.37
C LEU A 210 7.99 3.59 3.65
N CYS A 211 7.93 4.71 4.37
CA CYS A 211 8.15 6.03 3.79
C CYS A 211 9.58 6.17 3.22
N GLU A 212 10.61 5.68 3.93
CA GLU A 212 11.99 5.72 3.43
C GLU A 212 12.17 4.89 2.14
N MET A 213 11.65 3.66 2.12
CA MET A 213 11.79 2.78 0.97
C MET A 213 11.01 3.31 -0.25
N LEU A 214 9.81 3.88 -0.03
CA LEU A 214 9.06 4.54 -1.10
C LEU A 214 9.82 5.75 -1.65
N GLU A 215 10.38 6.61 -0.80
CA GLU A 215 11.10 7.80 -1.26
C GLU A 215 12.39 7.45 -2.03
N ARG A 216 13.09 6.39 -1.65
CA ARG A 216 14.35 5.99 -2.31
C ARG A 216 14.12 5.26 -3.63
N TYR A 217 13.06 4.46 -3.72
CA TYR A 217 12.88 3.46 -4.77
C TYR A 217 11.62 3.61 -5.64
N SER A 218 10.75 4.58 -5.36
CA SER A 218 9.67 4.94 -6.29
C SER A 218 10.22 5.20 -7.70
N GLY A 219 9.52 4.67 -8.70
CA GLY A 219 9.96 4.74 -10.10
C GLY A 219 11.12 3.83 -10.51
N LYS A 220 11.82 3.20 -9.56
CA LYS A 220 12.96 2.31 -9.84
C LYS A 220 12.60 0.83 -9.71
N LEU A 221 11.67 0.53 -8.81
CA LEU A 221 11.28 -0.83 -8.45
C LEU A 221 9.76 -0.95 -8.41
N ASP A 222 9.24 -2.15 -8.64
CA ASP A 222 7.83 -2.42 -8.43
C ASP A 222 7.51 -2.44 -6.93
N LEU A 223 6.23 -2.27 -6.60
CA LEU A 223 5.77 -2.20 -5.22
C LEU A 223 6.13 -3.43 -4.39
N MET A 224 6.07 -4.64 -4.93
CA MET A 224 6.39 -5.85 -4.16
C MET A 224 7.89 -5.92 -3.82
N GLN A 225 8.75 -5.48 -4.74
CA GLN A 225 10.18 -5.30 -4.46
C GLN A 225 10.45 -4.22 -3.40
N ILE A 226 9.69 -3.12 -3.42
CA ILE A 226 9.77 -2.10 -2.36
C ILE A 226 9.32 -2.68 -1.03
N MET A 227 8.19 -3.38 -0.98
CA MET A 227 7.68 -4.02 0.24
C MET A 227 8.63 -5.07 0.81
N THR A 228 9.35 -5.79 -0.04
CA THR A 228 10.41 -6.72 0.41
C THR A 228 11.54 -5.98 1.12
N ARG A 229 11.91 -4.78 0.66
CA ARG A 229 12.89 -3.91 1.35
C ARG A 229 12.33 -3.35 2.65
N VAL A 230 11.03 -3.08 2.71
CA VAL A 230 10.36 -2.72 3.99
C VAL A 230 10.46 -3.87 4.99
N ASN A 231 10.20 -5.11 4.58
CA ASN A 231 10.38 -6.29 5.43
C ASN A 231 11.81 -6.42 5.95
N TYR A 232 12.78 -6.26 5.06
CA TYR A 232 14.19 -6.27 5.43
C TYR A 232 14.53 -5.16 6.44
N GLY A 233 14.10 -3.93 6.17
CA GLY A 233 14.39 -2.79 7.04
C GLY A 233 13.78 -2.96 8.44
N VAL A 234 12.51 -3.36 8.52
CA VAL A 234 11.83 -3.57 9.82
C VAL A 234 12.46 -4.71 10.62
N SER A 235 12.76 -5.84 9.97
CA SER A 235 13.34 -7.00 10.66
C SER A 235 14.81 -6.81 11.08
N ARG A 236 15.60 -6.05 10.32
CA ARG A 236 17.04 -5.93 10.56
C ARG A 236 17.46 -4.69 11.34
N TYR A 237 16.80 -3.55 11.14
CA TYR A 237 17.24 -2.29 11.75
C TYR A 237 16.62 -2.00 13.11
N PHE A 238 15.60 -2.76 13.50
CA PHE A 238 14.87 -2.50 14.72
C PHE A 238 14.87 -3.69 15.67
N GLU A 239 14.90 -3.36 16.95
CA GLU A 239 14.80 -4.28 18.07
C GLU A 239 14.17 -3.52 19.24
N SER A 240 13.28 -4.18 19.99
CA SER A 240 12.57 -3.49 21.07
C SER A 240 13.52 -3.29 22.25
N SER A 241 13.45 -2.11 22.88
CA SER A 241 14.21 -1.82 24.09
C SER A 241 13.22 -1.33 25.15
N SER A 242 12.95 -2.17 26.15
CA SER A 242 12.01 -1.90 27.22
C SER A 242 12.52 -2.48 28.54
N ASN A 243 12.27 -1.75 29.62
CA ASN A 243 12.57 -2.20 30.98
C ASN A 243 11.47 -3.12 31.53
N LEU A 244 10.36 -3.30 30.81
CA LEU A 244 9.30 -4.23 31.19
C LEU A 244 9.71 -5.67 30.83
N PRO A 245 9.58 -6.64 31.77
CA PRO A 245 9.90 -8.03 31.50
C PRO A 245 9.18 -8.57 30.25
N GLY A 246 9.91 -9.18 29.34
CA GLY A 246 9.38 -9.73 28.08
C GLY A 246 9.23 -8.74 26.93
N PHE A 247 9.35 -7.42 27.17
CA PHE A 247 9.19 -6.40 26.11
C PHE A 247 10.52 -5.88 25.52
N GLY A 248 11.67 -6.38 25.97
CA GLY A 248 12.99 -6.10 25.40
C GLY A 248 13.43 -7.17 24.40
N CYS A 249 14.31 -6.80 23.47
CA CYS A 249 14.94 -7.68 22.47
C CYS A 249 13.97 -8.37 21.49
N ASN A 250 12.75 -7.87 21.34
CA ASN A 250 11.79 -8.43 20.38
C ASN A 250 12.01 -7.87 18.97
N LYS A 251 11.62 -8.67 17.98
CA LYS A 251 11.69 -8.34 16.57
C LYS A 251 10.28 -8.03 16.02
N GLN A 252 10.23 -7.65 14.76
CA GLN A 252 9.00 -7.41 14.03
C GLN A 252 9.21 -7.74 12.55
N ILE A 253 8.22 -8.39 11.94
CA ILE A 253 8.16 -8.62 10.51
C ILE A 253 6.78 -8.19 9.96
N PRO A 254 6.73 -7.26 9.00
CA PRO A 254 5.48 -6.93 8.32
C PRO A 254 4.96 -8.10 7.47
N CYS A 255 3.65 -8.12 7.21
CA CYS A 255 2.99 -9.15 6.42
C CYS A 255 2.28 -8.52 5.23
N ILE A 256 2.62 -8.97 4.02
CA ILE A 256 2.04 -8.48 2.77
C ILE A 256 1.14 -9.55 2.18
N VAL A 257 -0.11 -9.19 1.94
CA VAL A 257 -1.09 -10.02 1.25
C VAL A 257 -1.41 -9.31 -0.07
N SER A 258 -1.02 -9.92 -1.18
CA SER A 258 -1.19 -9.33 -2.51
C SER A 258 -2.21 -10.11 -3.33
N MET A 259 -3.20 -9.39 -3.84
CA MET A 259 -4.11 -9.81 -4.90
C MET A 259 -3.91 -8.93 -6.14
N LEU A 260 -2.76 -8.24 -6.24
CA LEU A 260 -2.37 -7.51 -7.44
C LEU A 260 -2.19 -8.49 -8.60
N THR A 261 -2.63 -8.07 -9.78
CA THR A 261 -2.57 -8.90 -11.00
C THR A 261 -1.46 -8.46 -11.95
N LYS A 262 -0.79 -7.35 -11.63
CA LYS A 262 0.23 -6.68 -12.44
C LYS A 262 1.25 -5.98 -11.54
N ASP A 263 2.43 -5.72 -12.09
CA ASP A 263 3.46 -4.92 -11.46
C ASP A 263 2.99 -3.46 -11.34
N PHE A 264 3.14 -2.91 -10.14
CA PHE A 264 2.83 -1.53 -9.84
C PHE A 264 4.11 -0.72 -9.66
N TYR A 265 4.31 0.26 -10.52
CA TYR A 265 5.37 1.25 -10.39
C TYR A 265 4.74 2.61 -10.06
N PHE A 266 5.25 3.28 -9.04
CA PHE A 266 4.91 4.68 -8.84
C PHE A 266 5.45 5.52 -10.00
N PRO A 267 4.63 6.37 -10.64
CA PRO A 267 5.09 7.29 -11.67
C PRO A 267 6.12 8.28 -11.08
N VAL A 268 7.08 8.66 -11.91
CA VAL A 268 8.13 9.64 -11.61
C VAL A 268 7.76 11.01 -12.14
#